data_AF-A0A2P2MFT5-F1
#
_entry.id   AF-A0A2P2MFT5-F1
#
_cell.length_a   1.000
_cell.length_b   1.000
_cell.length_c   1.000
_cell.angle_alpha   90.00
_cell.angle_beta   90.00
_cell.angle_gamma   90.00
#
_symmetry.space_group_name_H-M   'P 1'
#
loop_
_entity.id
_entity.type
_entity.pdbx_description
1 polymer ?
#
loop_
_entity_poly.entity_id
_entity_poly.type
_entity_poly.pdbx_seq_one_letter_code
_entity_poly.pdbx_strand_id
1 'polypeptide(L)'
;MSLDQNPLPYLAQYPDADVLTSSDQVVPTVVDDRLETWQQVSAAYNIGIFHWRPTESSKKLAKEWKDMVLADDKIWDQNGFNDIVHRQLGPSVDGESGLVYAFDGNLKLGILPASIFCSGHTYFVQALYQQLRLEPYAVHTTFQYAGTEGKRHRLREAMVFYDPPEYYDPPGGFLSFKPSVPKTLLLDGVHNLESHFALINYQMKQIRSALAIASLLNRTLVMPPLWCRLDRLWFPHPGILLGSMTRQPFLCPLDHVFEVNIMLKDLPEEEFGPGISIREYSILNNRLLPKHVKESWLDVQLCQEGTNNCHASNKTTPSGILKFPKRSHEETFKTIFSSFKDIKVIQFSSMQDAFLGFTDKEREEKFRRRVKRYVGIWCCVENHVPGHVYYDMYWDEKPGWKPMPPQTSAEDHPPL
;
A
#
# COMPACT_ATOMS: atom_id res chain seq x y z
N MET A 1 -8.58 13.08 -7.42
CA MET A 1 -9.64 12.42 -8.21
C MET A 1 -10.62 11.89 -7.18
N SER A 2 -11.90 12.22 -7.26
CA SER A 2 -12.89 11.67 -6.33
C SER A 2 -13.67 10.57 -7.04
N LEU A 3 -13.85 9.44 -6.36
CA LEU A 3 -14.78 8.38 -6.74
C LEU A 3 -16.24 8.87 -6.49
N ASP A 4 -16.58 10.06 -6.96
CA ASP A 4 -17.91 10.67 -6.77
C ASP A 4 -18.86 10.37 -7.94
N GLN A 5 -18.47 9.47 -8.85
CA GLN A 5 -19.27 9.13 -10.01
C GLN A 5 -20.42 8.20 -9.61
N ASN A 6 -21.63 8.57 -10.02
CA ASN A 6 -22.79 7.71 -9.89
C ASN A 6 -22.68 6.53 -10.87
N PRO A 7 -22.59 5.26 -10.42
CA PRO A 7 -22.49 4.11 -11.32
C PRO A 7 -23.83 3.74 -11.99
N LEU A 8 -24.97 4.27 -11.52
CA LEU A 8 -26.29 3.86 -12.01
C LEU A 8 -26.49 4.07 -13.52
N PRO A 9 -26.06 5.18 -14.16
CA PRO A 9 -26.16 5.34 -15.61
C PRO A 9 -25.36 4.30 -16.39
N TYR A 10 -24.18 3.91 -15.89
CA TYR A 10 -23.39 2.83 -16.48
C TYR A 10 -24.15 1.50 -16.40
N LEU A 11 -24.63 1.13 -15.21
CA LEU A 11 -25.36 -0.11 -14.98
C LEU A 11 -26.68 -0.17 -15.79
N ALA A 12 -27.28 0.98 -16.09
CA ALA A 12 -28.49 1.08 -16.91
C ALA A 12 -28.29 0.73 -18.39
N GLN A 13 -27.04 0.72 -18.88
CA GLN A 13 -26.72 0.27 -20.25
C GLN A 13 -26.97 -1.24 -20.44
N TYR A 14 -27.07 -2.00 -19.34
CA TYR A 14 -27.32 -3.43 -19.33
C TYR A 14 -28.68 -3.73 -18.66
N PRO A 15 -29.82 -3.37 -19.29
CA PRO A 15 -31.14 -3.55 -18.70
C PRO A 15 -31.51 -5.03 -18.50
N ASP A 16 -30.98 -5.91 -19.36
CA ASP A 16 -31.23 -7.34 -19.34
C ASP A 16 -30.38 -8.13 -18.34
N ALA A 17 -29.36 -7.51 -17.72
CA ALA A 17 -28.52 -8.18 -16.75
C ALA A 17 -29.30 -8.48 -15.46
N ASP A 18 -29.31 -9.74 -15.04
CA ASP A 18 -29.81 -10.16 -13.73
C ASP A 18 -28.82 -9.74 -12.64
N VAL A 19 -27.53 -9.99 -12.90
CA VAL A 19 -26.40 -9.68 -12.02
C VAL A 19 -25.24 -9.14 -12.83
N LEU A 20 -24.63 -8.06 -12.36
CA LEU A 20 -23.30 -7.63 -12.78
C LEU A 20 -22.35 -7.79 -11.59
N THR A 21 -21.18 -8.39 -11.81
CA THR A 21 -20.20 -8.71 -10.77
C THR A 21 -18.83 -8.16 -11.13
N SER A 22 -18.06 -7.68 -10.14
CA SER A 22 -16.62 -7.46 -10.31
C SER A 22 -15.86 -8.78 -10.52
N SER A 23 -14.57 -8.69 -10.85
CA SER A 23 -13.66 -9.82 -10.92
C SER A 23 -12.31 -9.49 -10.30
N ASP A 24 -11.58 -10.53 -9.91
CA ASP A 24 -10.16 -10.42 -9.55
C ASP A 24 -9.24 -10.50 -10.78
N GLN A 25 -9.79 -10.21 -11.97
CA GLN A 25 -9.04 -10.18 -13.21
C GLN A 25 -8.00 -9.05 -13.18
N VAL A 26 -6.75 -9.38 -13.46
CA VAL A 26 -5.63 -8.43 -13.47
C VAL A 26 -5.13 -8.10 -14.87
N VAL A 27 -5.45 -8.95 -15.86
CA VAL A 27 -5.14 -8.73 -17.28
C VAL A 27 -6.42 -8.21 -17.93
N PRO A 28 -6.46 -6.95 -18.41
CA PRO A 28 -7.67 -6.39 -19.01
C PRO A 28 -8.10 -7.24 -20.22
N THR A 29 -9.36 -7.67 -20.26
CA THR A 29 -9.91 -8.32 -21.46
C THR A 29 -10.51 -7.30 -22.44
N VAL A 30 -10.76 -6.09 -21.94
CA VAL A 30 -11.23 -4.92 -22.69
C VAL A 30 -10.39 -3.69 -22.32
N VAL A 31 -10.27 -2.75 -23.27
CA VAL A 31 -9.54 -1.48 -23.08
C VAL A 31 -10.47 -0.27 -23.00
N ASP A 32 -11.77 -0.49 -23.15
CA ASP A 32 -12.85 0.48 -23.03
C ASP A 32 -13.66 0.21 -21.74
N ASP A 33 -14.87 0.75 -21.66
CA ASP A 33 -15.77 0.60 -20.52
C ASP A 33 -16.81 -0.52 -20.69
N ARG A 34 -16.74 -1.35 -21.74
CA ARG A 34 -17.67 -2.48 -21.89
C ARG A 34 -17.43 -3.55 -20.81
N LEU A 35 -18.38 -4.47 -20.65
CA LEU A 35 -18.19 -5.67 -19.81
C LEU A 35 -16.96 -6.46 -20.26
N GLU A 36 -16.31 -7.15 -19.33
CA GLU A 36 -15.20 -8.05 -19.65
C GLU A 36 -15.67 -9.13 -20.65
N THR A 37 -14.78 -9.52 -21.56
CA THR A 37 -14.95 -10.69 -22.41
C THR A 37 -14.88 -11.95 -21.54
N TRP A 38 -16.03 -12.45 -21.10
CA TRP A 38 -16.13 -13.54 -20.13
C TRP A 38 -15.33 -14.79 -20.48
N GLN A 39 -15.14 -15.09 -21.78
CA GLN A 39 -14.33 -16.22 -22.25
C GLN A 39 -12.83 -16.06 -21.95
N GLN A 40 -12.38 -14.82 -21.74
CA GLN A 40 -10.99 -14.47 -21.45
C GLN A 40 -10.75 -14.20 -19.95
N VAL A 41 -11.82 -14.12 -19.15
CA VAL A 41 -11.71 -13.97 -17.70
C VAL A 41 -11.31 -15.32 -17.11
N SER A 42 -10.11 -15.38 -16.54
CA SER A 42 -9.56 -16.59 -15.90
C SER A 42 -9.51 -16.48 -14.38
N ALA A 43 -9.71 -15.28 -13.83
CA ALA A 43 -9.75 -15.05 -12.40
C ALA A 43 -11.15 -15.25 -11.82
N ALA A 44 -11.23 -15.36 -10.49
CA ALA A 44 -12.50 -15.47 -9.78
C ALA A 44 -13.41 -14.26 -10.05
N TYR A 45 -14.71 -14.52 -10.16
CA TYR A 45 -15.71 -13.47 -10.12
C TYR A 45 -15.79 -12.98 -8.67
N ASN A 46 -15.45 -11.71 -8.48
CA ASN A 46 -15.27 -11.16 -7.16
C ASN A 46 -16.60 -10.63 -6.63
N ILE A 47 -16.87 -10.98 -5.38
CA ILE A 47 -18.15 -10.69 -4.71
C ILE A 47 -18.16 -9.35 -3.95
N GLY A 48 -17.12 -8.52 -4.10
CA GLY A 48 -16.96 -7.25 -3.42
C GLY A 48 -17.73 -6.10 -4.05
N ILE A 49 -18.06 -6.19 -5.34
CA ILE A 49 -18.92 -5.23 -6.04
C ILE A 49 -19.94 -5.98 -6.87
N PHE A 50 -21.21 -5.70 -6.62
CA PHE A 50 -22.31 -6.23 -7.40
C PHE A 50 -23.35 -5.18 -7.77
N HIS A 51 -24.03 -5.43 -8.88
CA HIS A 51 -25.37 -4.93 -9.13
C HIS A 51 -26.33 -6.12 -9.28
N TRP A 52 -27.40 -6.14 -8.49
CA TRP A 52 -28.44 -7.16 -8.56
C TRP A 52 -29.76 -6.54 -8.98
N ARG A 53 -30.40 -7.13 -9.99
CA ARG A 53 -31.83 -6.89 -10.24
C ARG A 53 -32.65 -7.96 -9.52
N PRO A 54 -33.81 -7.60 -8.94
CA PRO A 54 -34.65 -8.53 -8.17
C PRO A 54 -35.50 -9.43 -9.09
N THR A 55 -34.88 -10.04 -10.10
CA THR A 55 -35.53 -11.01 -10.98
C THR A 55 -35.70 -12.35 -10.26
N GLU A 56 -36.57 -13.22 -10.78
CA GLU A 56 -36.77 -14.55 -10.19
C GLU A 56 -35.49 -15.40 -10.22
N SER A 57 -34.68 -15.27 -11.28
CA SER A 57 -33.37 -15.92 -11.39
C SER A 57 -32.39 -15.44 -10.33
N SER A 58 -32.27 -14.12 -10.13
CA SER A 58 -31.40 -13.53 -9.09
C SER A 58 -31.81 -13.98 -7.68
N LYS A 59 -33.11 -13.99 -7.38
CA LYS A 59 -33.62 -14.45 -6.08
C LYS A 59 -33.34 -15.93 -5.85
N LYS A 60 -33.49 -16.76 -6.88
CA LYS A 60 -33.19 -18.21 -6.82
C LYS A 60 -31.71 -18.43 -6.54
N LEU A 61 -30.83 -17.74 -7.26
CA LEU A 61 -29.39 -17.81 -7.02
C LEU A 61 -29.02 -17.35 -5.60
N ALA A 62 -29.54 -16.20 -5.15
CA ALA A 62 -29.26 -15.68 -3.82
C ALA A 62 -29.72 -16.63 -2.71
N LYS A 63 -30.89 -17.29 -2.89
CA LYS A 63 -31.38 -18.30 -1.96
C LYS A 63 -30.46 -19.51 -1.91
N GLU A 64 -30.09 -20.06 -3.07
CA GLU A 64 -29.24 -21.24 -3.15
C GLU A 64 -27.82 -20.97 -2.62
N TRP A 65 -27.25 -19.81 -2.95
CA TRP A 65 -25.95 -19.40 -2.42
C TRP A 65 -25.99 -19.25 -0.91
N LYS A 66 -27.02 -18.59 -0.36
CA LYS A 66 -27.23 -18.48 1.09
C LYS A 66 -27.37 -19.86 1.74
N ASP A 67 -28.20 -20.74 1.20
CA ASP A 67 -28.44 -22.07 1.76
C ASP A 67 -27.15 -22.93 1.71
N MET A 68 -26.32 -22.79 0.67
CA MET A 68 -25.00 -23.41 0.55
C MET A 68 -24.03 -22.93 1.63
N VAL A 69 -23.80 -21.62 1.75
CA VAL A 69 -22.80 -21.08 2.70
C VAL A 69 -23.22 -21.25 4.16
N LEU A 70 -24.52 -21.35 4.45
CA LEU A 70 -25.01 -21.64 5.80
C LEU A 70 -24.96 -23.13 6.17
N ALA A 71 -24.87 -24.02 5.18
CA ALA A 71 -24.81 -25.46 5.41
C ALA A 71 -23.40 -25.95 5.78
N ASP A 72 -22.35 -25.24 5.35
CA ASP A 72 -20.95 -25.58 5.64
C ASP A 72 -20.12 -24.31 5.83
N ASP A 73 -19.64 -24.09 7.06
CA ASP A 73 -18.84 -22.94 7.46
C ASP A 73 -17.43 -22.92 6.83
N LYS A 74 -17.02 -24.00 6.18
CA LYS A 74 -15.77 -24.09 5.42
C LYS A 74 -15.89 -23.54 4.01
N ILE A 75 -17.10 -23.37 3.50
CA ILE A 75 -17.31 -22.79 2.17
C ILE A 75 -17.12 -21.28 2.29
N TRP A 76 -16.01 -20.79 1.74
CA TRP A 76 -15.84 -19.36 1.57
C TRP A 76 -16.88 -18.84 0.57
N ASP A 77 -17.58 -17.77 0.93
CA ASP A 77 -18.70 -17.20 0.18
C ASP A 77 -18.35 -16.89 -1.28
N GLN A 78 -17.17 -16.34 -1.55
CA GLN A 78 -16.69 -16.09 -2.92
C GLN A 78 -16.56 -17.39 -3.73
N ASN A 79 -16.00 -18.45 -3.14
CA ASN A 79 -15.87 -19.74 -3.81
C ASN A 79 -17.25 -20.35 -4.07
N GLY A 80 -18.15 -20.33 -3.09
CA GLY A 80 -19.52 -20.81 -3.26
C GLY A 80 -20.28 -20.06 -4.37
N PHE A 81 -20.12 -18.74 -4.48
CA PHE A 81 -20.70 -17.98 -5.59
C PHE A 81 -20.15 -18.44 -6.95
N ASN A 82 -18.83 -18.57 -7.05
CA ASN A 82 -18.15 -19.01 -8.27
C ASN A 82 -18.57 -20.44 -8.66
N ASP A 83 -18.67 -21.37 -7.72
CA ASP A 83 -19.13 -22.75 -7.96
C ASP A 83 -20.56 -22.76 -8.53
N ILE A 84 -21.43 -21.92 -7.98
CA ILE A 84 -22.83 -21.83 -8.43
C ILE A 84 -22.93 -21.26 -9.84
N VAL A 85 -22.27 -20.13 -10.13
CA VAL A 85 -22.40 -19.46 -11.43
C VAL A 85 -21.67 -20.21 -12.55
N HIS A 86 -20.59 -20.93 -12.25
CA HIS A 86 -19.81 -21.68 -13.23
C HIS A 86 -20.35 -23.09 -13.53
N ARG A 87 -21.37 -23.58 -12.81
CA ARG A 87 -22.03 -24.88 -13.12
C ARG A 87 -22.37 -25.04 -14.59
N GLN A 88 -22.89 -23.97 -15.18
CA GLN A 88 -23.04 -23.84 -16.61
C GLN A 88 -22.82 -22.37 -16.97
N LEU A 89 -21.72 -22.11 -17.67
CA LEU A 89 -21.41 -20.80 -18.22
C LEU A 89 -21.52 -20.86 -19.75
N GLY A 90 -22.24 -19.91 -20.33
CA GLY A 90 -22.57 -19.86 -21.75
C GLY A 90 -23.93 -20.47 -22.08
N PRO A 91 -24.44 -20.20 -23.31
CA PRO A 91 -23.85 -19.35 -24.35
C PRO A 91 -23.97 -17.85 -24.02
N SER A 92 -23.48 -16.98 -24.92
CA SER A 92 -23.78 -15.54 -24.85
C SER A 92 -25.29 -15.31 -24.97
N VAL A 93 -25.81 -14.29 -24.29
CA VAL A 93 -27.24 -13.95 -24.32
C VAL A 93 -27.68 -13.42 -25.69
N ASP A 94 -26.87 -12.55 -26.29
CA ASP A 94 -27.19 -11.87 -27.56
C ASP A 94 -25.99 -11.71 -28.52
N GLY A 95 -24.78 -12.09 -28.08
CA GLY A 95 -23.55 -12.00 -28.88
C GLY A 95 -22.85 -10.63 -28.87
N GLU A 96 -23.49 -9.56 -28.39
CA GLU A 96 -22.98 -8.19 -28.51
C GLU A 96 -22.85 -7.45 -27.17
N SER A 97 -23.72 -7.74 -26.20
CA SER A 97 -23.76 -7.00 -24.91
C SER A 97 -22.64 -7.37 -23.94
N GLY A 98 -21.96 -8.50 -24.17
CA GLY A 98 -21.04 -9.11 -23.20
C GLY A 98 -21.73 -9.93 -22.11
N LEU A 99 -23.07 -10.01 -22.12
CA LEU A 99 -23.82 -10.86 -21.19
C LEU A 99 -23.72 -12.34 -21.57
N VAL A 100 -23.73 -13.18 -20.54
CA VAL A 100 -23.60 -14.64 -20.64
C VAL A 100 -24.64 -15.33 -19.76
N TYR A 101 -25.16 -16.46 -20.24
CA TYR A 101 -25.98 -17.33 -19.39
C TYR A 101 -25.10 -18.02 -18.35
N ALA A 102 -25.51 -17.97 -17.09
CA ALA A 102 -24.88 -18.60 -15.94
C ALA A 102 -25.92 -19.37 -15.12
N PHE A 103 -25.49 -20.10 -14.09
CA PHE A 103 -26.39 -20.77 -13.13
C PHE A 103 -27.43 -21.66 -13.83
N ASP A 104 -26.93 -22.74 -14.45
CA ASP A 104 -27.75 -23.73 -15.17
C ASP A 104 -28.59 -23.09 -16.30
N GLY A 105 -28.04 -22.04 -16.94
CA GLY A 105 -28.69 -21.28 -18.01
C GLY A 105 -29.82 -20.34 -17.57
N ASN A 106 -30.03 -20.13 -16.26
CA ASN A 106 -31.16 -19.35 -15.76
C ASN A 106 -30.83 -17.87 -15.51
N LEU A 107 -29.55 -17.52 -15.37
CA LEU A 107 -29.11 -16.18 -14.98
C LEU A 107 -28.40 -15.49 -16.14
N LYS A 108 -28.76 -14.23 -16.43
CA LYS A 108 -28.00 -13.35 -17.33
C LYS A 108 -26.94 -12.59 -16.53
N LEU A 109 -25.69 -13.05 -16.63
CA LEU A 109 -24.55 -12.50 -15.90
C LEU A 109 -23.73 -11.57 -16.80
N GLY A 110 -23.23 -10.48 -16.23
CA GLY A 110 -22.17 -9.66 -16.82
C GLY A 110 -21.02 -9.46 -15.84
N ILE A 111 -19.80 -9.34 -16.37
CA ILE A 111 -18.60 -9.11 -15.57
C ILE A 111 -18.16 -7.66 -15.78
N LEU A 112 -18.17 -6.89 -14.71
CA LEU A 112 -17.78 -5.48 -14.72
C LEU A 112 -16.29 -5.36 -15.06
N PRO A 113 -15.89 -4.42 -15.94
CA PRO A 113 -14.50 -4.24 -16.32
C PRO A 113 -13.63 -3.79 -15.15
N ALA A 114 -12.52 -4.49 -14.93
CA ALA A 114 -11.57 -4.22 -13.84
C ALA A 114 -10.84 -2.88 -14.00
N SER A 115 -10.98 -2.22 -15.16
CA SER A 115 -10.47 -0.88 -15.44
C SER A 115 -11.27 0.24 -14.76
N ILE A 116 -12.57 0.03 -14.48
CA ILE A 116 -13.45 1.04 -13.86
C ILE A 116 -14.23 0.54 -12.63
N PHE A 117 -14.36 -0.77 -12.46
CA PHE A 117 -14.77 -1.43 -11.21
C PHE A 117 -13.56 -2.16 -10.66
N CYS A 118 -12.63 -1.37 -10.15
CA CYS A 118 -11.27 -1.82 -9.98
C CYS A 118 -11.10 -2.75 -8.80
N SER A 119 -10.43 -3.87 -9.07
CA SER A 119 -9.76 -4.63 -8.03
C SER A 119 -8.65 -3.82 -7.41
N GLY A 120 -8.17 -4.32 -6.30
CA GLY A 120 -7.13 -3.58 -5.64
C GLY A 120 -5.77 -3.63 -6.35
N HIS A 121 -5.47 -4.67 -7.14
CA HIS A 121 -4.25 -4.67 -7.94
C HIS A 121 -4.36 -3.66 -9.10
N THR A 122 -5.48 -3.69 -9.80
CA THR A 122 -5.72 -2.85 -10.99
C THR A 122 -5.80 -1.36 -10.66
N TYR A 123 -6.32 -0.97 -9.49
CA TYR A 123 -6.37 0.44 -9.08
C TYR A 123 -5.03 0.97 -8.55
N PHE A 124 -4.39 0.25 -7.62
CA PHE A 124 -3.29 0.82 -6.82
C PHE A 124 -1.89 0.43 -7.32
N VAL A 125 -1.75 -0.73 -7.98
CA VAL A 125 -0.45 -1.20 -8.51
C VAL A 125 -0.34 -0.86 -9.99
N GLN A 126 -1.35 -1.24 -10.78
CA GLN A 126 -1.34 -0.97 -12.23
C GLN A 126 -1.77 0.45 -12.57
N ALA A 127 -2.61 1.08 -11.73
CA ALA A 127 -3.33 2.30 -12.09
C ALA A 127 -3.98 2.18 -13.49
N LEU A 128 -4.63 1.05 -13.75
CA LEU A 128 -5.10 0.62 -15.06
C LEU A 128 -5.98 1.69 -15.73
N TYR A 129 -6.88 2.29 -14.97
CA TYR A 129 -7.73 3.39 -15.41
C TYR A 129 -6.94 4.58 -15.96
N GLN A 130 -5.80 4.95 -15.36
CA GLN A 130 -4.97 6.05 -15.84
C GLN A 130 -4.31 5.69 -17.18
N GLN A 131 -3.91 4.43 -17.33
CA GLN A 131 -3.27 3.94 -18.57
C GLN A 131 -4.27 3.87 -19.72
N LEU A 132 -5.50 3.48 -19.44
CA LEU A 132 -6.59 3.39 -20.41
C LEU A 132 -7.37 4.71 -20.58
N ARG A 133 -7.05 5.74 -19.78
CA ARG A 133 -7.74 7.04 -19.75
C ARG A 133 -9.25 6.91 -19.44
N LEU A 134 -9.56 6.05 -18.49
CA LEU A 134 -10.90 5.79 -17.98
C LEU A 134 -11.04 6.38 -16.57
N GLU A 135 -12.29 6.53 -16.13
CA GLU A 135 -12.64 7.03 -14.80
C GLU A 135 -13.30 5.90 -13.99
N PRO A 136 -12.69 5.48 -12.86
CA PRO A 136 -13.27 4.43 -12.03
C PRO A 136 -14.54 4.88 -11.30
N TYR A 137 -15.52 3.97 -11.23
CA TYR A 137 -16.73 4.12 -10.42
C TYR A 137 -16.54 3.62 -9.00
N ALA A 138 -15.81 2.51 -8.85
CA ALA A 138 -15.65 1.85 -7.57
C ALA A 138 -14.28 1.16 -7.50
N VAL A 139 -13.78 1.03 -6.28
CA VAL A 139 -12.61 0.22 -5.97
C VAL A 139 -12.94 -0.67 -4.78
N HIS A 140 -12.74 -1.98 -4.93
CA HIS A 140 -12.81 -2.92 -3.83
C HIS A 140 -11.41 -3.38 -3.46
N THR A 141 -11.16 -3.47 -2.15
CA THR A 141 -9.83 -3.77 -1.67
C THR A 141 -9.59 -5.29 -1.65
N THR A 142 -9.16 -5.85 -2.80
CA THR A 142 -8.50 -7.16 -2.98
C THR A 142 -7.03 -7.05 -3.40
N PHE A 143 -6.22 -8.10 -3.31
CA PHE A 143 -4.75 -8.00 -3.54
C PHE A 143 -4.05 -7.01 -2.58
N GLN A 144 -4.33 -7.07 -1.27
CA GLN A 144 -3.65 -6.29 -0.20
C GLN A 144 -3.06 -7.20 0.86
N TYR A 145 -2.07 -6.67 1.56
CA TYR A 145 -1.51 -7.21 2.78
C TYR A 145 -2.04 -6.45 4.00
N ALA A 146 -1.63 -6.87 5.20
CA ALA A 146 -1.96 -6.20 6.46
C ALA A 146 -3.46 -6.08 6.81
N GLY A 147 -4.31 -6.96 6.26
CA GLY A 147 -5.73 -7.07 6.64
C GLY A 147 -6.51 -5.75 6.52
N THR A 148 -7.42 -5.50 7.45
CA THR A 148 -8.24 -4.26 7.46
C THR A 148 -7.40 -2.99 7.49
N GLU A 149 -6.30 -3.00 8.25
CA GLU A 149 -5.44 -1.83 8.39
C GLU A 149 -4.70 -1.50 7.09
N GLY A 150 -4.17 -2.50 6.39
CA GLY A 150 -3.56 -2.32 5.07
C GLY A 150 -4.57 -1.84 4.03
N LYS A 151 -5.77 -2.43 4.00
CA LYS A 151 -6.87 -2.00 3.11
C LYS A 151 -7.22 -0.53 3.31
N ARG A 152 -7.40 -0.09 4.56
CA ARG A 152 -7.66 1.32 4.89
C ARG A 152 -6.49 2.22 4.51
N HIS A 153 -5.26 1.81 4.80
CA HIS A 153 -4.07 2.57 4.44
C HIS A 153 -3.96 2.80 2.94
N ARG A 154 -4.28 1.78 2.11
CA ARG A 154 -4.26 1.93 0.66
C ARG A 154 -5.28 2.93 0.13
N LEU A 155 -6.50 2.88 0.66
CA LEU A 155 -7.53 3.86 0.33
C LEU A 155 -7.10 5.29 0.74
N ARG A 156 -6.39 5.43 1.87
CA ARG A 156 -5.81 6.71 2.30
C ARG A 156 -4.70 7.19 1.39
N GLU A 157 -3.77 6.31 0.99
CA GLU A 157 -2.70 6.64 0.02
C GLU A 157 -3.29 7.24 -1.27
N ALA A 158 -4.38 6.66 -1.77
CA ALA A 158 -5.11 7.17 -2.93
C ALA A 158 -6.06 8.36 -2.65
N MET A 159 -6.15 8.82 -1.39
CA MET A 159 -7.05 9.89 -0.92
C MET A 159 -8.54 9.63 -1.20
N VAL A 160 -8.96 8.36 -1.18
CA VAL A 160 -10.36 7.92 -1.37
C VAL A 160 -10.98 7.35 -0.08
N PHE A 161 -10.26 7.40 1.04
CA PHE A 161 -10.80 7.11 2.36
C PHE A 161 -11.15 8.42 3.10
N TYR A 162 -12.24 8.40 3.87
CA TYR A 162 -12.64 9.52 4.72
C TYR A 162 -12.29 9.21 6.17
N ASP A 163 -11.49 10.07 6.79
CA ASP A 163 -11.10 10.01 8.20
C ASP A 163 -11.70 11.19 8.99
N PRO A 164 -11.85 11.05 10.32
CA PRO A 164 -12.29 12.14 11.17
C PRO A 164 -11.22 13.26 11.28
N PRO A 165 -11.59 14.50 11.68
CA PRO A 165 -10.68 15.65 11.68
C PRO A 165 -9.38 15.44 12.45
N GLU A 166 -9.40 14.67 13.55
CA GLU A 166 -8.25 14.39 14.42
C GLU A 166 -7.15 13.60 13.68
N TYR A 167 -7.51 12.88 12.62
CA TYR A 167 -6.55 12.16 11.79
C TYR A 167 -5.57 13.11 11.10
N TYR A 168 -6.04 14.31 10.76
CA TYR A 168 -5.34 15.33 9.99
C TYR A 168 -4.61 16.38 10.85
N ASP A 169 -4.82 16.39 12.16
CA ASP A 169 -4.10 17.29 13.10
C ASP A 169 -3.68 16.53 14.36
N PRO A 170 -2.68 15.63 14.26
CA PRO A 170 -2.20 14.88 15.42
C PRO A 170 -1.56 15.84 16.45
N PRO A 171 -1.67 15.57 17.77
CA PRO A 171 -1.20 16.48 18.82
C PRO A 171 0.28 16.90 18.70
N GLY A 172 1.17 15.96 18.36
CA GLY A 172 2.62 16.22 18.17
C GLY A 172 2.98 16.78 16.79
N GLY A 173 2.01 16.94 15.89
CA GLY A 173 2.22 17.30 14.49
C GLY A 173 2.91 16.20 13.68
N PHE A 174 3.25 16.56 12.45
CA PHE A 174 3.87 15.70 11.47
C PHE A 174 5.39 15.88 11.43
N LEU A 175 6.08 14.76 11.21
CA LEU A 175 7.44 14.70 10.71
C LEU A 175 7.37 14.14 9.28
N SER A 176 7.97 14.83 8.31
CA SER A 176 8.11 14.33 6.95
C SER A 176 9.54 14.52 6.45
N PHE A 177 9.87 13.93 5.30
CA PHE A 177 11.13 14.20 4.63
C PHE A 177 10.98 14.09 3.12
N LYS A 178 11.92 14.71 2.39
CA LYS A 178 12.03 14.53 0.94
C LYS A 178 12.82 13.24 0.68
N PRO A 179 12.17 12.15 0.19
CA PRO A 179 12.90 10.94 -0.13
C PRO A 179 13.86 11.22 -1.28
N SER A 180 15.09 10.75 -1.14
CA SER A 180 16.06 10.74 -2.23
C SER A 180 16.21 9.29 -2.67
N VAL A 181 16.13 9.04 -3.98
CA VAL A 181 16.48 7.74 -4.57
C VAL A 181 17.34 8.01 -5.80
N PRO A 182 18.59 7.49 -5.86
CA PRO A 182 19.41 7.60 -7.05
C PRO A 182 18.69 7.06 -8.29
N LYS A 183 18.75 7.82 -9.40
CA LYS A 183 18.15 7.39 -10.67
C LYS A 183 18.66 6.02 -11.13
N THR A 184 19.93 5.72 -10.85
CA THR A 184 20.55 4.44 -11.17
C THR A 184 19.87 3.27 -10.46
N LEU A 185 19.48 3.44 -9.18
CA LEU A 185 18.71 2.43 -8.44
C LEU A 185 17.27 2.27 -8.92
N LEU A 186 16.71 3.26 -9.62
CA LEU A 186 15.35 3.21 -10.17
C LEU A 186 15.29 2.67 -11.59
N LEU A 187 16.18 3.15 -12.47
CA LEU A 187 16.03 3.03 -13.92
C LEU A 187 17.07 2.10 -14.57
N ASP A 188 18.23 1.88 -13.95
CA ASP A 188 19.28 1.09 -14.57
C ASP A 188 19.07 -0.41 -14.30
N GLY A 189 19.57 -1.24 -15.22
CA GLY A 189 19.63 -2.70 -15.05
C GLY A 189 18.29 -3.42 -15.15
N VAL A 190 18.36 -4.75 -15.06
CA VAL A 190 17.17 -5.62 -15.13
C VAL A 190 16.39 -5.54 -13.82
N HIS A 191 15.06 -5.48 -13.91
CA HIS A 191 14.18 -5.63 -12.75
C HIS A 191 14.17 -7.09 -12.29
N ASN A 192 14.95 -7.38 -11.25
CA ASN A 192 15.07 -8.68 -10.61
C ASN A 192 15.14 -8.55 -9.08
N LEU A 193 15.22 -9.68 -8.38
CA LEU A 193 15.25 -9.74 -6.91
C LEU A 193 16.35 -8.87 -6.29
N GLU A 194 17.58 -8.97 -6.80
CA GLU A 194 18.71 -8.20 -6.29
C GLU A 194 18.51 -6.69 -6.46
N SER A 195 18.12 -6.25 -7.66
CA SER A 195 17.85 -4.83 -7.94
C SER A 195 16.68 -4.28 -7.13
N HIS A 196 15.65 -5.11 -6.87
CA HIS A 196 14.50 -4.75 -6.06
C HIS A 196 14.91 -4.48 -4.62
N PHE A 197 15.62 -5.43 -4.01
CA PHE A 197 16.06 -5.27 -2.64
C PHE A 197 17.10 -4.17 -2.51
N ALA A 198 18.00 -3.96 -3.47
CA ALA A 198 18.89 -2.80 -3.46
C ALA A 198 18.12 -1.47 -3.41
N LEU A 199 17.04 -1.33 -4.20
CA LEU A 199 16.17 -0.16 -4.20
C LEU A 199 15.39 0.01 -2.88
N ILE A 200 14.76 -1.06 -2.37
CA ILE A 200 13.99 -1.00 -1.13
C ILE A 200 14.89 -0.77 0.07
N ASN A 201 16.03 -1.45 0.17
CA ASN A 201 17.01 -1.29 1.23
C ASN A 201 17.50 0.15 1.36
N TYR A 202 17.71 0.85 0.23
CA TYR A 202 18.09 2.25 0.19
C TYR A 202 17.00 3.18 0.76
N GLN A 203 15.73 2.93 0.42
CA GLN A 203 14.59 3.70 0.94
C GLN A 203 14.33 3.38 2.42
N MET A 204 14.37 2.10 2.79
CA MET A 204 14.14 1.60 4.15
C MET A 204 15.16 2.16 5.14
N LYS A 205 16.43 2.32 4.75
CA LYS A 205 17.44 2.97 5.61
C LYS A 205 17.06 4.41 5.97
N GLN A 206 16.51 5.18 5.02
CA GLN A 206 16.03 6.54 5.27
C GLN A 206 14.79 6.53 6.18
N ILE A 207 13.87 5.60 5.95
CA ILE A 207 12.66 5.41 6.77
C ILE A 207 13.02 5.02 8.20
N ARG A 208 14.01 4.14 8.40
CA ARG A 208 14.52 3.76 9.73
C ARG A 208 14.97 4.98 10.53
N SER A 209 15.76 5.85 9.91
CA SER A 209 16.20 7.11 10.53
C SER A 209 15.01 8.04 10.81
N ALA A 210 14.04 8.13 9.90
CA ALA A 210 12.83 8.92 10.10
C ALA A 210 11.97 8.42 11.27
N LEU A 211 11.80 7.10 11.39
CA LEU A 211 11.09 6.44 12.50
C LEU A 211 11.78 6.74 13.85
N ALA A 212 13.11 6.69 13.88
CA ALA A 212 13.87 7.00 15.09
C ALA A 212 13.68 8.46 15.52
N ILE A 213 13.75 9.41 14.58
CA ILE A 213 13.54 10.83 14.84
C ILE A 213 12.07 11.11 15.22
N ALA A 214 11.10 10.47 14.57
CA ALA A 214 9.69 10.58 14.91
C ALA A 214 9.41 10.13 16.34
N SER A 215 9.96 8.97 16.72
CA SER A 215 9.92 8.46 18.09
C SER A 215 10.59 9.40 19.08
N LEU A 216 11.73 10.00 18.70
CA LEU A 216 12.48 10.94 19.54
C LEU A 216 11.71 12.24 19.81
N LEU A 217 11.07 12.78 18.78
CA LEU A 217 10.37 14.06 18.84
C LEU A 217 8.87 13.92 19.16
N ASN A 218 8.40 12.69 19.40
CA ASN A 218 6.99 12.36 19.61
C ASN A 218 6.08 12.92 18.49
N ARG A 219 6.48 12.72 17.24
CA ARG A 219 5.76 13.19 16.05
C ARG A 219 5.21 12.05 15.24
N THR A 220 4.11 12.31 14.54
CA THR A 220 3.55 11.35 13.58
C THR A 220 4.38 11.38 12.30
N LEU A 221 4.97 10.24 11.92
CA LEU A 221 5.75 10.15 10.69
C LEU A 221 4.82 10.06 9.47
N VAL A 222 4.97 10.99 8.53
CA VAL A 222 4.44 10.85 7.18
C VAL A 222 5.38 9.92 6.42
N MET A 223 4.92 8.70 6.13
CA MET A 223 5.69 7.73 5.36
C MET A 223 5.97 8.29 3.96
N PRO A 224 7.15 8.07 3.36
CA PRO A 224 7.41 8.53 2.01
C PRO A 224 6.68 7.64 0.98
N PRO A 225 6.46 8.12 -0.25
CA PRO A 225 6.11 7.24 -1.35
C PRO A 225 7.23 6.21 -1.57
N LEU A 226 6.87 4.95 -1.79
CA LEU A 226 7.81 3.86 -2.05
C LEU A 226 7.87 3.52 -3.52
N TRP A 227 9.09 3.32 -4.03
CA TRP A 227 9.31 2.75 -5.36
C TRP A 227 9.67 1.28 -5.24
N CYS A 228 8.94 0.43 -5.97
CA CYS A 228 9.23 -0.99 -6.10
C CYS A 228 9.60 -1.34 -7.54
N ARG A 229 10.52 -2.29 -7.68
CA ARG A 229 10.80 -2.93 -8.98
C ARG A 229 9.97 -4.19 -9.21
N LEU A 230 9.43 -4.80 -8.16
CA LEU A 230 8.69 -6.06 -8.22
C LEU A 230 7.45 -5.91 -7.36
N ASP A 231 6.40 -6.59 -7.79
CA ASP A 231 5.14 -6.78 -7.09
C ASP A 231 5.30 -7.66 -5.86
N ARG A 232 4.36 -7.60 -4.91
CA ARG A 232 4.27 -8.53 -3.78
C ARG A 232 3.02 -9.38 -4.00
N LEU A 233 3.18 -10.70 -4.09
CA LEU A 233 2.09 -11.66 -4.27
C LEU A 233 2.17 -12.81 -3.25
N TRP A 234 1.19 -13.72 -3.25
CA TRP A 234 1.14 -14.86 -2.33
C TRP A 234 1.70 -16.16 -2.92
N PHE A 235 2.23 -16.08 -4.13
CA PHE A 235 2.69 -17.23 -4.90
C PHE A 235 3.92 -16.85 -5.73
N PRO A 236 4.70 -17.82 -6.23
CA PRO A 236 5.88 -17.55 -7.03
C PRO A 236 5.56 -16.83 -8.35
N HIS A 237 6.35 -15.80 -8.69
CA HIS A 237 6.09 -14.98 -9.88
C HIS A 237 7.38 -14.32 -10.41
N PRO A 238 7.44 -13.94 -11.70
CA PRO A 238 8.63 -13.38 -12.33
C PRO A 238 8.89 -11.89 -11.97
N GLY A 239 8.28 -11.38 -10.90
CA GLY A 239 8.37 -9.98 -10.49
C GLY A 239 7.12 -9.14 -10.73
N ILE A 240 6.32 -9.43 -11.76
CA ILE A 240 4.98 -8.85 -12.01
C ILE A 240 4.06 -9.93 -12.58
N LEU A 241 2.74 -9.70 -12.53
CA LEU A 241 1.77 -10.61 -13.16
C LEU A 241 1.89 -10.54 -14.69
N LEU A 242 2.12 -11.69 -15.32
CA LEU A 242 2.21 -11.81 -16.78
C LEU A 242 0.92 -11.32 -17.45
N GLY A 243 1.05 -10.51 -18.50
CA GLY A 243 -0.08 -9.90 -19.21
C GLY A 243 -0.67 -8.66 -18.52
N SER A 244 -0.33 -8.37 -17.26
CA SER A 244 -0.78 -7.14 -16.60
C SER A 244 -0.13 -5.91 -17.24
N MET A 245 -0.75 -4.74 -17.04
CA MET A 245 -0.20 -3.46 -17.50
C MET A 245 0.73 -2.82 -16.45
N THR A 246 1.25 -3.61 -15.52
CA THR A 246 2.13 -3.10 -14.45
C THR A 246 3.41 -2.53 -15.05
N ARG A 247 3.71 -1.26 -14.80
CA ARG A 247 4.97 -0.62 -15.20
C ARG A 247 6.04 -0.89 -14.14
N GLN A 248 7.28 -1.09 -14.54
CA GLN A 248 8.42 -1.20 -13.62
C GLN A 248 9.41 -0.05 -13.89
N PRO A 249 9.97 0.59 -12.83
CA PRO A 249 9.49 0.54 -11.46
C PRO A 249 8.13 1.24 -11.32
N PHE A 250 7.42 0.98 -10.22
CA PHE A 250 6.14 1.63 -9.90
C PHE A 250 6.15 2.17 -8.48
N LEU A 251 5.26 3.13 -8.21
CA LEU A 251 4.92 3.52 -6.85
C LEU A 251 4.13 2.38 -6.22
N CYS A 252 4.75 1.66 -5.29
CA CYS A 252 4.10 0.55 -4.61
C CYS A 252 3.39 1.02 -3.34
N PRO A 253 2.24 0.44 -3.03
CA PRO A 253 1.60 0.58 -1.73
C PRO A 253 2.55 0.28 -0.55
N LEU A 254 2.37 0.96 0.58
CA LEU A 254 3.21 0.76 1.77
C LEU A 254 3.24 -0.71 2.24
N ASP A 255 2.10 -1.41 2.10
CA ASP A 255 1.92 -2.81 2.50
C ASP A 255 2.66 -3.82 1.60
N HIS A 256 3.31 -3.39 0.52
CA HIS A 256 4.23 -4.24 -0.25
C HIS A 256 5.56 -4.49 0.48
N VAL A 257 5.93 -3.66 1.45
CA VAL A 257 7.21 -3.76 2.17
C VAL A 257 6.99 -3.82 3.67
N PHE A 258 6.03 -3.05 4.19
CA PHE A 258 5.80 -2.89 5.60
C PHE A 258 4.53 -3.60 6.08
N GLU A 259 4.58 -4.21 7.25
CA GLU A 259 3.43 -4.83 7.91
C GLU A 259 2.61 -3.74 8.62
N VAL A 260 1.79 -3.02 7.86
CA VAL A 260 1.02 -1.85 8.33
C VAL A 260 0.14 -2.16 9.55
N ASN A 261 -0.43 -3.35 9.61
CA ASN A 261 -1.20 -3.85 10.75
C ASN A 261 -0.36 -3.94 12.03
N ILE A 262 0.93 -4.24 11.92
CA ILE A 262 1.86 -4.27 13.05
C ILE A 262 2.33 -2.86 13.40
N MET A 263 2.55 -2.00 12.39
CA MET A 263 2.91 -0.60 12.62
C MET A 263 1.84 0.18 13.39
N LEU A 264 0.56 -0.13 13.13
CA LEU A 264 -0.59 0.50 13.77
C LEU A 264 -1.04 -0.19 15.07
N LYS A 265 -0.41 -1.31 15.45
CA LYS A 265 -0.76 -2.05 16.66
C LYS A 265 -0.10 -1.41 17.89
N ASP A 266 -0.86 -1.32 18.98
CA ASP A 266 -0.34 -0.97 20.29
C ASP A 266 0.51 -2.13 20.83
N LEU A 267 1.83 -1.99 20.72
CA LEU A 267 2.82 -2.93 21.24
C LEU A 267 3.31 -2.46 22.63
N PRO A 268 3.53 -3.38 23.60
CA PRO A 268 3.97 -3.04 24.96
C PRO A 268 5.20 -2.14 24.98
N GLU A 269 5.12 -0.99 25.68
CA GLU A 269 6.22 -0.03 25.71
C GLU A 269 7.43 -0.55 26.48
N GLU A 270 7.23 -1.43 27.46
CA GLU A 270 8.29 -2.05 28.24
C GLU A 270 9.22 -2.88 27.35
N GLU A 271 8.66 -3.53 26.31
CA GLU A 271 9.41 -4.36 25.37
C GLU A 271 9.84 -3.60 24.12
N PHE A 272 8.95 -2.78 23.55
CA PHE A 272 9.13 -2.18 22.23
C PHE A 272 9.40 -0.67 22.28
N GLY A 273 9.47 -0.07 23.47
CA GLY A 273 9.62 1.37 23.63
C GLY A 273 8.36 2.13 23.22
N PRO A 274 8.40 3.47 23.14
CA PRO A 274 7.23 4.27 22.81
C PRO A 274 6.68 3.94 21.42
N GLY A 275 5.36 4.06 21.26
CA GLY A 275 4.68 3.92 19.97
C GLY A 275 5.18 4.95 18.93
N ILE A 276 5.10 4.58 17.64
CA ILE A 276 5.47 5.46 16.54
C ILE A 276 4.28 5.57 15.59
N SER A 277 3.55 6.69 15.67
CA SER A 277 2.41 6.93 14.80
C SER A 277 2.87 7.20 13.37
N ILE A 278 2.12 6.67 12.39
CA ILE A 278 2.38 6.90 10.96
C ILE A 278 1.16 7.44 10.21
N ARG A 279 1.41 8.09 9.08
CA ARG A 279 0.42 8.45 8.05
C ARG A 279 0.93 8.11 6.65
N GLU A 280 -0.01 7.95 5.73
CA GLU A 280 0.25 7.78 4.30
C GLU A 280 0.97 8.99 3.69
N TYR A 281 1.71 8.77 2.61
CA TYR A 281 2.50 9.81 1.95
C TYR A 281 1.66 10.95 1.36
N SER A 282 0.37 10.72 1.10
CA SER A 282 -0.54 11.68 0.48
C SER A 282 -1.21 12.63 1.48
N ILE A 283 -1.10 12.40 2.79
CA ILE A 283 -1.78 13.17 3.85
C ILE A 283 -1.55 14.68 3.74
N LEU A 284 -0.32 15.10 3.42
CA LEU A 284 0.05 16.52 3.33
C LEU A 284 -0.58 17.24 2.13
N ASN A 285 -1.00 16.47 1.12
CA ASN A 285 -1.71 16.97 -0.06
C ASN A 285 -3.24 16.78 0.06
N ASN A 286 -3.72 16.18 1.15
CA ASN A 286 -5.13 15.89 1.32
C ASN A 286 -5.94 17.20 1.46
N ARG A 287 -7.08 17.28 0.77
CA ARG A 287 -7.97 18.44 0.81
C ARG A 287 -8.51 18.72 2.23
N LEU A 288 -8.71 17.66 3.02
CA LEU A 288 -9.26 17.73 4.38
C LEU A 288 -8.23 18.18 5.42
N LEU A 289 -6.94 18.24 5.06
CA LEU A 289 -5.90 18.73 5.96
C LEU A 289 -6.17 20.20 6.35
N PRO A 290 -6.32 20.52 7.66
CA PRO A 290 -6.70 21.85 8.13
C PRO A 290 -5.71 22.94 7.70
N LYS A 291 -6.24 24.15 7.50
CA LYS A 291 -5.43 25.31 7.06
C LYS A 291 -4.28 25.64 8.02
N HIS A 292 -4.53 25.61 9.34
CA HIS A 292 -3.50 25.91 10.34
C HIS A 292 -2.38 24.86 10.39
N VAL A 293 -2.64 23.62 9.95
CA VAL A 293 -1.60 22.60 9.77
C VAL A 293 -0.83 22.85 8.47
N LYS A 294 -1.53 23.15 7.37
CA LYS A 294 -0.93 23.47 6.06
C LYS A 294 0.03 24.66 6.09
N GLU A 295 -0.24 25.65 6.94
CA GLU A 295 0.53 26.89 7.01
C GLU A 295 1.63 26.87 8.08
N SER A 296 1.63 25.89 8.99
CA SER A 296 2.60 25.78 10.08
C SER A 296 3.71 24.78 9.72
N TRP A 297 4.73 25.29 9.02
CA TRP A 297 5.83 24.52 8.45
C TRP A 297 7.21 24.96 8.95
N LEU A 298 8.10 23.97 9.13
CA LEU A 298 9.52 24.17 9.35
C LEU A 298 10.32 23.29 8.37
N ASP A 299 10.99 23.95 7.44
CA ASP A 299 11.93 23.28 6.54
C ASP A 299 13.29 23.11 7.23
N VAL A 300 13.71 21.85 7.37
CA VAL A 300 14.98 21.48 7.97
C VAL A 300 15.95 21.05 6.88
N GLN A 301 17.00 21.85 6.65
CA GLN A 301 18.03 21.53 5.68
C GLN A 301 19.27 20.96 6.38
N LEU A 302 19.55 19.69 6.09
CA LEU A 302 20.77 19.05 6.58
C LEU A 302 22.01 19.71 5.98
N CYS A 303 23.00 19.98 6.81
CA CYS A 303 24.27 20.60 6.41
C CYS A 303 25.48 19.88 6.99
N GLN A 304 26.64 20.04 6.36
CA GLN A 304 27.88 19.43 6.83
C GLN A 304 28.48 20.31 7.94
N GLU A 305 28.74 19.71 9.11
CA GLU A 305 29.38 20.40 10.22
C GLU A 305 30.75 20.97 9.79
N GLY A 306 31.06 22.21 10.19
CA GLY A 306 32.27 22.92 9.80
C GLY A 306 32.20 23.69 8.47
N THR A 307 31.07 23.63 7.74
CA THR A 307 30.80 24.56 6.63
C THR A 307 30.25 25.89 7.15
N ASN A 308 30.54 26.99 6.44
CA ASN A 308 30.02 28.32 6.77
C ASN A 308 28.48 28.26 6.90
N ASN A 309 27.94 28.66 8.06
CA ASN A 309 26.52 28.65 8.42
C ASN A 309 25.90 27.28 8.77
N CYS A 310 26.69 26.27 9.15
CA CYS A 310 26.17 25.01 9.69
C CYS A 310 26.50 24.87 11.19
N HIS A 311 25.64 25.45 12.03
CA HIS A 311 25.74 25.31 13.48
C HIS A 311 24.41 24.83 14.05
N ALA A 312 24.48 23.98 15.08
CA ALA A 312 23.33 23.56 15.87
C ALA A 312 22.72 24.79 16.57
N SER A 313 21.68 25.38 15.98
CA SER A 313 20.99 26.55 16.50
C SER A 313 19.49 26.39 16.33
N ASN A 314 18.71 26.97 17.25
CA ASN A 314 17.26 27.08 17.12
C ASN A 314 16.83 28.31 16.27
N LYS A 315 17.77 29.03 15.66
CA LYS A 315 17.47 30.14 14.77
C LYS A 315 17.26 29.64 13.34
N THR A 316 16.21 30.13 12.71
CA THR A 316 15.99 29.96 11.28
C THR A 316 16.74 31.04 10.49
N THR A 317 17.04 30.72 9.24
CA THR A 317 17.50 31.71 8.25
C THR A 317 16.41 32.76 7.99
N PRO A 318 16.73 33.91 7.37
CA PRO A 318 15.71 34.90 6.98
C PRO A 318 14.58 34.33 6.11
N SER A 319 14.84 33.23 5.40
CA SER A 319 13.86 32.50 4.59
C SER A 319 13.09 31.42 5.37
N GLY A 320 13.21 31.36 6.70
CA GLY A 320 12.48 30.41 7.55
C GLY A 320 13.06 28.99 7.62
N ILE A 321 14.22 28.73 7.00
CA ILE A 321 14.84 27.40 6.96
C ILE A 321 15.72 27.17 8.19
N LEU A 322 15.57 26.04 8.87
CA LEU A 322 16.46 25.55 9.91
C LEU A 322 17.64 24.80 9.29
N LYS A 323 18.86 25.30 9.48
CA LYS A 323 20.09 24.57 9.13
C LYS A 323 20.42 23.62 10.27
N PHE A 324 20.48 22.32 9.99
CA PHE A 324 20.70 21.30 11.00
C PHE A 324 21.90 20.42 10.64
N PRO A 325 22.91 20.28 11.51
CA PRO A 325 24.08 19.47 11.21
C PRO A 325 23.71 18.01 10.95
N LYS A 326 24.27 17.43 9.89
CA LYS A 326 24.29 15.98 9.70
C LYS A 326 24.99 15.32 10.88
N ARG A 327 24.64 14.06 11.11
CA ARG A 327 25.19 13.18 12.14
C ARG A 327 25.00 13.80 13.53
N SER A 328 23.84 14.40 13.77
CA SER A 328 23.51 14.96 15.07
C SER A 328 23.11 13.87 16.07
N HIS A 329 23.46 14.10 17.33
CA HIS A 329 23.12 13.23 18.46
C HIS A 329 21.73 13.54 19.01
N GLU A 330 21.21 12.61 19.82
CA GLU A 330 19.90 12.68 20.45
C GLU A 330 19.65 14.00 21.21
N GLU A 331 20.63 14.46 21.99
CA GLU A 331 20.50 15.68 22.80
C GLU A 331 20.35 16.94 21.94
N THR A 332 21.06 16.99 20.80
CA THR A 332 20.97 18.10 19.84
C THR A 332 19.56 18.19 19.24
N PHE A 333 18.96 17.04 18.90
CA PHE A 333 17.58 16.99 18.42
C PHE A 333 16.61 17.49 19.50
N LYS A 334 16.67 16.95 20.72
CA LYS A 334 15.78 17.37 21.82
C LYS A 334 15.90 18.87 22.10
N THR A 335 17.13 19.37 22.21
CA THR A 335 17.40 20.78 22.52
C THR A 335 16.85 21.70 21.43
N ILE A 336 17.17 21.46 20.15
CA ILE A 336 16.76 22.37 19.07
C ILE A 336 15.25 22.27 18.81
N PHE A 337 14.70 21.07 18.70
CA PHE A 337 13.30 20.88 18.34
C PHE A 337 12.31 21.19 19.47
N SER A 338 12.78 21.31 20.72
CA SER A 338 11.97 21.84 21.83
C SER A 338 11.45 23.26 21.54
N SER A 339 12.22 24.07 20.82
CA SER A 339 11.84 25.45 20.41
C SER A 339 10.79 25.47 19.29
N PHE A 340 10.48 24.32 18.68
CA PHE A 340 9.56 24.18 17.55
C PHE A 340 8.38 23.25 17.86
N LYS A 341 8.07 23.03 19.15
CA LYS A 341 6.99 22.13 19.59
C LYS A 341 5.62 22.49 19.00
N ASP A 342 5.36 23.78 18.77
CA ASP A 342 4.07 24.29 18.28
C ASP A 342 3.98 24.28 16.74
N ILE A 343 5.08 23.99 16.04
CA ILE A 343 5.06 23.81 14.59
C ILE A 343 4.34 22.51 14.24
N LYS A 344 3.42 22.56 13.26
CA LYS A 344 2.60 21.40 12.88
C LYS A 344 3.28 20.46 11.90
N VAL A 345 4.13 20.95 11.00
CA VAL A 345 4.86 20.11 10.03
C VAL A 345 6.35 20.43 10.09
N ILE A 346 7.17 19.43 10.40
CA ILE A 346 8.62 19.51 10.27
C ILE A 346 9.05 18.65 9.09
N GLN A 347 9.61 19.28 8.05
CA GLN A 347 10.06 18.59 6.85
C GLN A 347 11.58 18.62 6.73
N PHE A 348 12.20 17.44 6.75
CA PHE A 348 13.63 17.31 6.48
C PHE A 348 13.93 17.25 4.98
N SER A 349 15.00 17.91 4.56
CA SER A 349 15.49 17.87 3.18
C SER A 349 16.00 16.48 2.76
N SER A 350 16.38 15.65 3.74
CA SER A 350 16.83 14.26 3.59
C SER A 350 16.87 13.60 4.98
N MET A 351 16.81 12.28 5.03
CA MET A 351 17.09 11.50 6.24
C MET A 351 18.47 10.85 6.25
N GLN A 352 19.24 11.02 5.16
CA GLN A 352 20.59 10.47 5.05
C GLN A 352 21.52 11.16 6.05
N ASP A 353 22.11 10.34 6.92
CA ASP A 353 22.98 10.77 8.00
C ASP A 353 22.34 11.82 8.91
N ALA A 354 21.01 11.85 9.05
CA ALA A 354 20.33 12.85 9.90
C ALA A 354 20.60 12.62 11.39
N PHE A 355 20.65 11.35 11.80
CA PHE A 355 20.67 10.93 13.21
C PHE A 355 21.71 9.82 13.42
N LEU A 356 22.55 9.98 14.44
CA LEU A 356 23.59 8.99 14.77
C LEU A 356 23.08 7.78 15.55
N GLY A 357 21.88 7.85 16.12
CA GLY A 357 21.34 6.82 17.00
C GLY A 357 21.07 7.34 18.40
N PHE A 358 20.41 6.49 19.20
CA PHE A 358 20.06 6.79 20.57
C PHE A 358 21.30 6.73 21.47
N THR A 359 21.38 7.63 22.45
CA THR A 359 22.46 7.59 23.45
C THR A 359 22.18 6.54 24.53
N ASP A 360 20.90 6.32 24.83
CA ASP A 360 20.45 5.25 25.72
C ASP A 360 20.32 3.93 24.95
N LYS A 361 21.13 2.94 25.36
CA LYS A 361 21.17 1.60 24.76
C LYS A 361 19.88 0.82 24.98
N GLU A 362 19.24 0.96 26.14
CA GLU A 362 17.99 0.25 26.43
C GLU A 362 16.88 0.77 25.50
N ARG A 363 16.81 2.10 25.32
CA ARG A 363 15.92 2.73 24.35
C ARG A 363 16.21 2.28 22.94
N GLU A 364 17.48 2.21 22.55
CA GLU A 364 17.90 1.72 21.24
C GLU A 364 17.43 0.28 21.01
N GLU A 365 17.69 -0.64 21.94
CA GLU A 365 17.28 -2.04 21.84
C GLU A 365 15.76 -2.19 21.71
N LYS A 366 14.99 -1.44 22.51
CA LYS A 366 13.52 -1.38 22.41
C LYS A 366 13.05 -0.91 21.04
N PHE A 367 13.62 0.20 20.54
CA PHE A 367 13.33 0.71 19.20
C PHE A 367 13.66 -0.33 18.12
N ARG A 368 14.83 -0.98 18.20
CA ARG A 368 15.26 -2.03 17.27
C ARG A 368 14.26 -3.20 17.25
N ARG A 369 13.84 -3.69 18.43
CA ARG A 369 12.81 -4.74 18.55
C ARG A 369 11.51 -4.33 17.86
N ARG A 370 11.09 -3.07 17.99
CA ARG A 370 9.87 -2.54 17.36
C ARG A 370 9.98 -2.54 15.84
N VAL A 371 11.00 -1.86 15.29
CA VAL A 371 11.07 -1.64 13.83
C VAL A 371 11.44 -2.89 13.03
N LYS A 372 12.06 -3.91 13.67
CA LYS A 372 12.25 -5.23 13.05
C LYS A 372 10.93 -5.94 12.74
N ARG A 373 9.85 -5.63 13.48
CA ARG A 373 8.50 -6.17 13.26
C ARG A 373 7.73 -5.42 12.17
N TYR A 374 8.23 -4.27 11.71
CA TYR A 374 7.51 -3.41 10.77
C TYR A 374 7.68 -3.83 9.32
N VAL A 375 8.63 -4.70 9.00
CA VAL A 375 8.92 -5.12 7.63
C VAL A 375 8.42 -6.54 7.40
N GLY A 376 7.92 -6.78 6.20
CA GLY A 376 7.31 -8.04 5.82
C GLY A 376 8.23 -8.93 5.00
N ILE A 377 7.60 -9.64 4.06
CA ILE A 377 8.27 -10.48 3.08
C ILE A 377 7.99 -9.98 1.67
N TRP A 378 8.97 -10.15 0.79
CA TRP A 378 8.72 -10.24 -0.64
C TRP A 378 8.41 -11.70 -0.99
N CYS A 379 7.34 -11.95 -1.72
CA CYS A 379 6.98 -13.30 -2.15
C CYS A 379 6.54 -13.28 -3.61
N CYS A 380 7.03 -14.21 -4.45
CA CYS A 380 7.97 -15.30 -4.15
C CYS A 380 8.89 -15.65 -5.32
N VAL A 381 10.08 -16.16 -4.98
CA VAL A 381 11.04 -16.73 -5.94
C VAL A 381 10.45 -18.00 -6.56
N GLU A 382 10.49 -18.07 -7.89
CA GLU A 382 10.04 -19.24 -8.66
C GLU A 382 10.89 -20.48 -8.36
N ASN A 383 10.24 -21.64 -8.29
CA ASN A 383 10.89 -22.95 -8.09
C ASN A 383 11.72 -23.07 -6.79
N HIS A 384 11.37 -22.32 -5.74
CA HIS A 384 12.02 -22.40 -4.42
C HIS A 384 10.98 -22.52 -3.30
N VAL A 385 11.22 -23.39 -2.31
CA VAL A 385 10.32 -23.60 -1.16
C VAL A 385 11.12 -23.66 0.15
N PRO A 386 10.88 -22.77 1.13
CA PRO A 386 10.01 -21.58 1.05
C PRO A 386 10.55 -20.56 0.03
N GLY A 387 9.66 -19.86 -0.69
CA GLY A 387 10.05 -18.97 -1.78
C GLY A 387 10.12 -17.48 -1.40
N HIS A 388 9.70 -17.11 -0.19
CA HIS A 388 9.69 -15.71 0.23
C HIS A 388 11.06 -15.25 0.74
N VAL A 389 11.30 -13.94 0.67
CA VAL A 389 12.51 -13.27 1.15
C VAL A 389 12.10 -12.23 2.17
N TYR A 390 12.67 -12.28 3.37
CA TYR A 390 12.39 -11.27 4.39
C TYR A 390 13.06 -9.94 4.05
N TYR A 391 12.30 -8.86 4.14
CA TYR A 391 12.88 -7.53 4.28
C TYR A 391 13.53 -7.42 5.65
N ASP A 392 14.69 -6.78 5.72
CA ASP A 392 15.46 -6.64 6.96
C ASP A 392 15.76 -5.17 7.21
N MET A 393 15.12 -4.60 8.23
CA MET A 393 15.30 -3.21 8.63
C MET A 393 16.78 -2.89 8.96
N TYR A 394 17.60 -3.89 9.30
CA TYR A 394 19.01 -3.78 9.66
C TYR A 394 19.95 -4.56 8.72
N TRP A 395 19.55 -4.74 7.46
CA TRP A 395 20.37 -5.38 6.42
C TRP A 395 21.80 -4.78 6.33
N ASP A 396 21.96 -3.48 6.55
CA ASP A 396 23.22 -2.75 6.37
C ASP A 396 24.23 -2.98 7.51
N GLU A 397 23.80 -3.61 8.60
CA GLU A 397 24.67 -4.03 9.71
C GLU A 397 25.13 -5.48 9.58
N LYS A 398 24.70 -6.19 8.52
CA LYS A 398 24.99 -7.62 8.30
C LYS A 398 25.96 -7.77 7.13
N PRO A 399 27.27 -8.01 7.39
CA PRO A 399 28.26 -8.19 6.32
C PRO A 399 27.85 -9.31 5.36
N GLY A 400 27.88 -9.03 4.06
CA GLY A 400 27.54 -10.02 3.04
C GLY A 400 26.05 -10.38 2.94
N TRP A 401 25.16 -9.61 3.57
CA TRP A 401 23.71 -9.81 3.44
C TRP A 401 23.28 -9.84 1.97
N LYS A 402 22.40 -10.79 1.63
CA LYS A 402 21.81 -10.96 0.31
C LYS A 402 20.32 -11.25 0.42
N PRO A 403 19.50 -10.80 -0.55
CA PRO A 403 18.08 -11.11 -0.61
C PRO A 403 17.89 -12.54 -1.13
N MET A 404 17.96 -13.52 -0.24
CA MET A 404 17.76 -14.93 -0.59
C MET A 404 16.60 -15.52 0.22
N PRO A 405 15.84 -16.45 -0.37
CA PRO A 405 14.86 -17.21 0.40
C PRO A 405 15.57 -18.10 1.43
N PRO A 406 14.89 -18.47 2.53
CA PRO A 406 15.44 -19.42 3.52
C PRO A 406 15.81 -20.74 2.87
N GLN A 407 16.98 -21.30 3.19
CA GLN A 407 17.41 -22.58 2.60
C GLN A 407 16.68 -23.77 3.23
N THR A 408 16.23 -23.62 4.47
CA THR A 408 15.52 -24.66 5.22
C THR A 408 14.36 -24.06 6.01
N SER A 409 13.38 -24.86 6.40
CA SER A 409 12.31 -24.42 7.30
C SER A 409 12.81 -23.94 8.66
N ALA A 410 13.99 -24.39 9.11
CA ALA A 410 14.59 -23.93 10.36
C ALA A 410 15.15 -22.51 10.27
N GLU A 411 15.56 -22.09 9.07
CA GLU A 411 16.02 -20.72 8.76
C GLU A 411 14.85 -19.79 8.41
N ASP A 412 13.63 -20.34 8.27
CA ASP A 412 12.44 -19.58 7.92
C ASP A 412 11.86 -18.87 9.14
N HIS A 413 12.52 -17.79 9.53
CA HIS A 413 12.05 -16.89 10.56
C HIS A 413 12.37 -15.44 10.19
N PRO A 414 11.58 -14.46 10.67
CA PRO A 414 11.89 -13.06 10.49
C PRO A 414 13.32 -12.72 10.97
N PRO A 415 13.98 -11.70 10.39
CA PRO A 415 15.32 -11.31 10.78
C PRO A 415 15.36 -10.91 12.26
N LEU A 416 16.26 -11.54 13.02
CA LEU A 416 16.46 -11.29 14.46
C LEU A 416 16.93 -9.89 14.76
#